data_AF-A0A0B0CXP6-F1
#
_entry.id   AF-A0A0B0CXP6-F1
#
_cell.length_a   1.000
_cell.length_b   1.000
_cell.length_c   1.000
_cell.angle_alpha   90.00
_cell.angle_beta   90.00
_cell.angle_gamma   90.00
#
_symmetry.space_group_name_H-M   'P 1'
#
loop_
_entity.id
_entity.type
_entity.pdbx_description
1 polymer ?
#
loop_
_entity_poly.entity_id
_entity_poly.type
_entity_poly.pdbx_seq_one_letter_code
_entity_poly.pdbx_strand_id
1 'polypeptide(L)'
;MDNKRIKEAIDRKISKDPLFTDADRRRFYESRSQPKRQWTPMFPKVMTALLVFLLISGSIYFVKSGNPFKNPADAPEEQIEERLPAPEDHAPSDVEEVVEEIKDIITDPARINDEESLKQLGEDVTQNYSSNGSIDSRGQSRKYIFLKGDNFNYSSTLPREGPPSIEHFQREELGVFLKIDNEDTNTTVSITYLSKDKEHLIEESSGNISEGFEKVVDANKPLEMQELVRESIAQSLDKEPDSLTKGDLLEVEELTIDASHLNGIYDWQSDPEVFSSLRSLRKLKLNQVKVSGELLKEIPHLEQMTFIGPTLDDLSSVAEGLQQVQYLNIKNSSFRGNADDILKLKSLNIVTLDKSVVTDYEKLQFESIDVRW
;
A
#
# COMPACT_ATOMS: atom_id res chain seq x y z
N MET A 1 -6.79 -0.37 -12.80
CA MET A 1 -7.31 -0.21 -14.18
C MET A 1 -8.61 0.58 -14.13
N ASP A 2 -8.68 1.69 -14.85
CA ASP A 2 -9.74 2.70 -14.75
C ASP A 2 -11.03 2.25 -15.48
N ASN A 3 -12.11 2.03 -14.71
CA ASN A 3 -13.42 1.58 -15.22
C ASN A 3 -14.01 2.54 -16.27
N LYS A 4 -13.63 3.82 -16.25
CA LYS A 4 -14.09 4.81 -17.22
C LYS A 4 -13.42 4.64 -18.58
N ARG A 5 -12.13 4.26 -18.60
CA ARG A 5 -11.40 3.93 -19.84
C ARG A 5 -11.94 2.66 -20.49
N ILE A 6 -12.34 1.68 -19.69
CA ILE A 6 -12.98 0.45 -20.18
C ILE A 6 -14.36 0.78 -20.79
N LYS A 7 -15.16 1.61 -20.11
CA LYS A 7 -16.47 2.06 -20.59
C LYS A 7 -16.37 2.85 -21.90
N GLU A 8 -15.45 3.81 -21.98
CA GLU A 8 -15.21 4.59 -23.20
C GLU A 8 -14.64 3.76 -24.36
N ALA A 9 -13.83 2.74 -24.07
CA ALA A 9 -13.30 1.83 -25.09
C ALA A 9 -14.37 0.86 -25.63
N ILE A 10 -15.29 0.42 -24.76
CA ILE A 10 -16.43 -0.41 -25.14
C ILE A 10 -17.43 0.41 -25.96
N ASP A 11 -17.77 1.62 -25.52
CA ASP A 11 -18.68 2.52 -26.24
C ASP A 11 -18.09 2.98 -27.59
N ARG A 12 -16.77 3.19 -27.70
CA ARG A 12 -16.11 3.51 -28.99
C ARG A 12 -16.09 2.36 -30.00
N LYS A 13 -16.13 1.09 -29.55
CA LYS A 13 -16.09 -0.07 -30.45
C LYS A 13 -17.46 -0.50 -30.96
N ILE A 14 -18.56 -0.03 -30.36
CA ILE A 14 -19.91 -0.50 -30.67
C ILE A 14 -20.83 0.68 -30.99
N SER A 15 -20.72 1.19 -32.21
CA SER A 15 -21.61 2.20 -32.82
C SER A 15 -21.52 3.63 -32.23
N LYS A 16 -21.82 4.65 -33.06
CA LYS A 16 -21.85 6.07 -32.67
C LYS A 16 -23.01 6.43 -31.73
N ASP A 17 -24.03 5.60 -31.68
CA ASP A 17 -25.18 5.80 -30.81
C ASP A 17 -25.09 4.83 -29.62
N PRO A 18 -25.31 5.32 -28.39
CA PRO A 18 -25.25 4.48 -27.19
C PRO A 18 -26.28 3.35 -27.28
N LEU A 19 -25.83 2.11 -27.02
CA LEU A 19 -26.65 0.89 -27.04
C LEU A 19 -27.91 0.95 -26.15
N PHE A 20 -27.92 1.85 -25.17
CA PHE A 20 -29.04 2.07 -24.27
C PHE A 20 -29.37 3.56 -24.19
N THR A 21 -30.59 3.92 -24.58
CA THR A 21 -31.09 5.29 -24.43
C THR A 21 -31.41 5.61 -22.97
N ASP A 22 -31.51 6.89 -22.62
CA ASP A 22 -31.92 7.29 -21.27
C ASP A 22 -33.33 6.78 -20.91
N ALA A 23 -34.18 6.55 -21.91
CA ALA A 23 -35.49 5.93 -21.72
C ALA A 23 -35.38 4.43 -21.35
N ASP A 24 -34.44 3.70 -21.97
CA ASP A 24 -34.18 2.29 -21.64
C ASP A 24 -33.58 2.13 -20.24
N ARG A 25 -32.69 3.06 -19.87
CA ARG A 25 -32.12 3.13 -18.52
C ARG A 25 -33.21 3.40 -17.48
N ARG A 26 -34.13 4.33 -17.73
CA ARG A 26 -35.29 4.58 -16.84
C ARG A 26 -36.14 3.33 -16.63
N ARG A 27 -36.46 2.58 -17.68
CA ARG A 27 -37.20 1.31 -17.58
C ARG A 27 -36.49 0.25 -16.75
N PHE A 28 -35.15 0.15 -16.88
CA PHE A 28 -34.37 -0.81 -16.10
C PHE A 28 -34.44 -0.51 -14.60
N TYR A 29 -34.35 0.76 -14.20
CA TYR A 29 -34.39 1.15 -12.79
C TYR A 29 -35.80 1.19 -12.19
N GLU A 30 -36.84 1.47 -12.98
CA GLU A 30 -38.24 1.30 -12.55
C GLU A 30 -38.56 -0.17 -12.22
N SER A 31 -37.91 -1.14 -12.88
CA SER A 31 -38.12 -2.56 -12.59
C SER A 31 -37.49 -3.05 -11.27
N ARG A 32 -36.56 -2.27 -10.68
CA ARG A 32 -35.90 -2.61 -9.40
C ARG A 32 -36.65 -2.14 -8.16
N SER A 33 -37.66 -1.27 -8.29
CA SER A 33 -38.44 -0.75 -7.16
C SER A 33 -39.65 -1.63 -6.79
N GLN A 34 -39.89 -2.74 -7.51
CA GLN A 34 -40.92 -3.70 -7.10
C GLN A 34 -40.34 -4.77 -6.14
N PRO A 35 -41.04 -5.11 -5.04
CA PRO A 35 -40.59 -6.14 -4.12
C PRO A 35 -40.51 -7.49 -4.84
N LYS A 36 -39.32 -8.12 -4.78
CA LYS A 36 -39.04 -9.42 -5.38
C LYS A 36 -40.05 -10.46 -4.90
N ARG A 37 -40.86 -10.98 -5.82
CA ARG A 37 -41.61 -12.23 -5.65
C ARG A 37 -40.63 -13.36 -5.31
N GLN A 38 -40.76 -13.93 -4.12
CA GLN A 38 -39.99 -15.09 -3.67
C GLN A 38 -40.23 -16.27 -4.62
N TRP A 39 -39.16 -16.72 -5.29
CA TRP A 39 -39.15 -17.99 -5.99
C TRP A 39 -38.88 -19.11 -4.99
N THR A 40 -39.72 -20.15 -5.01
CA THR A 40 -39.67 -21.30 -4.11
C THR A 40 -38.47 -22.23 -4.36
N PRO A 41 -37.98 -22.96 -3.33
CA PRO A 41 -36.78 -23.77 -3.42
C PRO A 41 -37.11 -25.18 -3.93
N MET A 42 -37.00 -25.41 -5.23
CA MET A 42 -37.08 -26.77 -5.79
C MET A 42 -36.00 -27.04 -6.85
N PHE A 43 -34.80 -26.47 -6.67
CA PHE A 43 -33.66 -26.68 -7.58
C PHE A 43 -32.35 -27.25 -7.00
N PRO A 44 -32.22 -27.74 -5.74
CA PRO A 44 -30.94 -28.32 -5.32
C PRO A 44 -30.75 -29.79 -5.74
N LYS A 45 -31.80 -30.57 -6.06
CA LYS A 45 -31.67 -32.04 -6.21
C LYS A 45 -31.16 -32.54 -7.56
N VAL A 46 -31.30 -31.75 -8.64
CA VAL A 46 -30.87 -32.17 -9.99
C VAL A 46 -29.37 -31.91 -10.20
N MET A 47 -28.84 -30.83 -9.63
CA MET A 47 -27.41 -30.48 -9.69
C MET A 47 -26.54 -31.48 -8.93
N THR A 48 -27.00 -31.99 -7.78
CA THR A 48 -26.22 -32.97 -7.00
C THR A 48 -26.10 -34.32 -7.70
N ALA A 49 -27.16 -34.76 -8.39
CA ALA A 49 -27.13 -36.02 -9.15
C ALA A 49 -26.14 -35.97 -10.33
N LEU A 50 -26.04 -34.81 -10.99
CA LEU A 50 -25.14 -34.60 -12.14
C LEU A 50 -23.66 -34.56 -11.70
N LEU A 51 -23.37 -33.97 -10.53
CA LEU A 51 -22.03 -33.93 -9.94
C LEU A 51 -21.52 -35.31 -9.50
N VAL A 52 -22.40 -36.13 -8.91
CA VAL A 52 -22.07 -37.52 -8.54
C VAL A 52 -21.81 -38.37 -9.78
N PHE A 53 -22.55 -38.17 -10.88
CA PHE A 53 -22.32 -38.90 -12.13
C PHE A 53 -20.96 -38.55 -12.77
N LEU A 54 -20.55 -37.27 -12.72
CA LEU A 54 -19.24 -36.85 -13.22
C LEU A 54 -18.07 -37.43 -12.41
N LEU A 55 -18.17 -37.46 -11.08
CA LEU A 55 -17.12 -38.04 -10.21
C LEU A 55 -16.93 -39.56 -10.41
N ILE A 56 -18.02 -40.30 -10.64
CA ILE A 56 -17.95 -41.74 -10.92
C ILE A 56 -17.40 -41.98 -12.34
N SER A 57 -17.74 -41.13 -13.32
CA SER A 57 -17.21 -41.29 -14.68
C SER A 57 -15.71 -40.94 -14.82
N GLY A 58 -15.23 -39.93 -14.09
CA GLY A 58 -13.82 -39.51 -14.11
C GLY A 58 -12.87 -40.53 -13.47
N SER A 59 -13.33 -41.22 -12.42
CA SER A 59 -12.54 -42.26 -11.74
C SER A 59 -12.37 -43.53 -12.58
N ILE A 60 -13.35 -43.90 -13.41
CA ILE A 60 -13.24 -45.05 -14.33
C ILE A 60 -12.28 -44.75 -15.50
N TYR A 61 -12.20 -43.50 -15.96
CA TYR A 61 -11.23 -43.10 -16.98
C TYR A 61 -9.79 -43.23 -16.46
N PHE A 62 -9.51 -42.74 -15.24
CA PHE A 62 -8.18 -42.78 -14.63
C PHE A 62 -7.66 -44.20 -14.33
N VAL A 63 -8.56 -45.16 -14.06
CA VAL A 63 -8.17 -46.56 -13.77
C VAL A 63 -7.94 -47.38 -15.05
N LYS A 64 -8.52 -46.98 -16.19
CA LYS A 64 -8.34 -47.68 -17.48
C LYS A 64 -7.30 -47.03 -18.40
N SER A 65 -7.06 -45.73 -18.33
CA SER A 65 -5.95 -45.08 -19.04
C SER A 65 -4.74 -45.04 -18.12
N GLY A 66 -3.82 -46.00 -18.27
CA GLY A 66 -2.54 -45.98 -17.59
C GLY A 66 -1.87 -44.60 -17.67
N ASN A 67 -1.23 -44.20 -16.57
CA ASN A 67 -0.59 -42.91 -16.36
C ASN A 67 0.28 -42.49 -17.56
N PRO A 68 -0.02 -41.38 -18.27
CA PRO A 68 0.70 -40.99 -19.48
C PRO A 68 2.09 -40.40 -19.22
N PHE A 69 2.56 -40.33 -17.97
CA PHE A 69 3.85 -39.74 -17.60
C PHE A 69 4.85 -40.74 -17.01
N LYS A 70 4.74 -42.03 -17.33
CA LYS A 70 5.79 -43.01 -16.99
C LYS A 70 6.27 -43.76 -18.22
N ASN A 71 7.32 -43.22 -18.84
CA ASN A 71 8.45 -44.00 -19.28
C ASN A 71 9.72 -43.13 -19.26
N PRO A 72 10.77 -43.51 -18.53
CA PRO A 72 12.11 -43.01 -18.76
C PRO A 72 12.68 -43.75 -19.97
N ALA A 73 13.24 -43.02 -20.93
CA ALA A 73 14.12 -43.61 -21.92
C ALA A 73 15.54 -43.52 -21.38
N ASP A 74 16.05 -44.63 -20.87
CA ASP A 74 17.48 -44.86 -20.73
C ASP A 74 18.07 -45.15 -22.12
N ALA A 75 19.10 -44.39 -22.51
CA ALA A 75 20.30 -44.95 -23.12
C ALA A 75 21.48 -43.92 -23.04
N PRO A 76 22.73 -44.40 -22.92
CA PRO A 76 23.86 -43.65 -22.37
C PRO A 76 24.77 -43.04 -23.46
N GLU A 77 25.85 -42.39 -23.00
CA GLU A 77 26.96 -41.69 -23.72
C GLU A 77 26.80 -40.17 -23.66
N GLU A 78 27.77 -39.34 -23.30
CA GLU A 78 29.21 -39.48 -23.06
C GLU A 78 29.65 -38.24 -22.26
N GLN A 79 30.71 -38.37 -21.46
CA GLN A 79 31.32 -37.28 -20.71
C GLN A 79 31.89 -36.22 -21.66
N ILE A 80 31.37 -34.99 -21.59
CA ILE A 80 32.16 -33.78 -21.84
C ILE A 80 31.93 -32.85 -20.64
N GLU A 81 32.91 -32.85 -19.75
CA GLU A 81 33.04 -31.93 -18.63
C GLU A 81 33.41 -30.55 -19.20
N GLU A 82 32.42 -29.81 -19.71
CA GLU A 82 32.57 -28.38 -19.96
C GLU A 82 32.28 -27.67 -18.63
N ARG A 83 33.34 -27.44 -17.85
CA ARG A 83 33.30 -26.52 -16.71
C ARG A 83 32.83 -25.17 -17.22
N LEU A 84 31.54 -24.88 -17.04
CA LEU A 84 31.08 -23.51 -16.90
C LEU A 84 31.92 -22.90 -15.77
N PRO A 85 32.58 -21.74 -15.98
CA PRO A 85 33.25 -21.07 -14.89
C PRO A 85 32.20 -20.84 -13.80
N ALA A 86 32.58 -21.17 -12.57
CA ALA A 86 31.81 -20.78 -11.40
C ALA A 86 31.45 -19.29 -11.55
N PRO A 87 30.21 -18.86 -11.24
CA PRO A 87 29.93 -17.44 -11.14
C PRO A 87 31.01 -16.87 -10.22
N GLU A 88 31.81 -15.95 -10.76
CA GLU A 88 32.79 -15.25 -9.96
C GLU A 88 31.98 -14.53 -8.87
N ASP A 89 32.18 -14.93 -7.61
CA ASP A 89 31.80 -14.19 -6.41
C ASP A 89 32.49 -12.83 -6.44
N HIS A 90 31.99 -11.93 -7.27
CA HIS A 90 32.21 -10.50 -7.07
C HIS A 90 31.18 -10.09 -6.04
N ALA A 91 31.52 -10.25 -4.76
CA ALA A 91 30.79 -9.54 -3.73
C ALA A 91 30.86 -8.04 -4.11
N PRO A 92 29.72 -7.40 -4.44
CA PRO A 92 29.71 -6.00 -4.84
C PRO A 92 30.39 -5.17 -3.74
N SER A 93 31.39 -4.36 -4.12
CA SER A 93 32.16 -3.57 -3.14
C SER A 93 31.62 -2.16 -2.93
N ASP A 94 30.63 -1.77 -3.75
CA ASP A 94 30.02 -0.44 -3.72
C ASP A 94 28.59 -0.52 -3.15
N VAL A 95 28.26 0.42 -2.27
CA VAL A 95 26.94 0.53 -1.61
C VAL A 95 25.84 0.72 -2.64
N GLU A 96 26.08 1.51 -3.70
CA GLU A 96 25.07 1.77 -4.73
C GLU A 96 24.74 0.53 -5.54
N GLU A 97 25.75 -0.29 -5.87
CA GLU A 97 25.57 -1.54 -6.61
C GLU A 97 24.71 -2.52 -5.80
N VAL A 98 25.02 -2.67 -4.50
CA VAL A 98 24.22 -3.49 -3.57
C VAL A 98 22.78 -3.00 -3.47
N VAL A 99 22.57 -1.69 -3.34
CA VAL A 99 21.23 -1.11 -3.23
C VAL A 99 20.41 -1.39 -4.48
N GLU A 100 20.97 -1.20 -5.68
CA GLU A 100 20.25 -1.48 -6.93
C GLU A 100 19.98 -2.98 -7.13
N GLU A 101 20.93 -3.85 -6.76
CA GLU A 101 20.73 -5.31 -6.84
C GLU A 101 19.62 -5.79 -5.87
N ILE A 102 19.58 -5.23 -4.65
CA ILE A 102 18.50 -5.48 -3.69
C ILE A 102 17.15 -5.05 -4.28
N LYS A 103 17.07 -3.86 -4.90
CA LYS A 103 15.84 -3.39 -5.55
C LYS A 103 15.41 -4.32 -6.68
N ASP A 104 16.32 -4.78 -7.52
CA ASP A 104 16.03 -5.71 -8.62
C ASP A 104 15.45 -7.04 -8.09
N ILE A 105 16.00 -7.57 -6.99
CA ILE A 105 15.49 -8.79 -6.34
C ILE A 105 14.09 -8.58 -5.76
N ILE A 106 13.88 -7.46 -5.06
CA ILE A 106 12.59 -7.16 -4.43
C ILE A 106 11.51 -6.89 -5.47
N THR A 107 11.87 -6.22 -6.58
CA THR A 107 10.93 -5.84 -7.64
C THR A 107 10.49 -7.04 -8.48
N ASP A 108 11.26 -8.13 -8.49
CA ASP A 108 10.88 -9.39 -9.13
C ASP A 108 10.03 -10.27 -8.19
N PRO A 109 8.72 -10.47 -8.46
CA PRO A 109 7.84 -11.28 -7.63
C PRO A 109 8.29 -12.75 -7.51
N ALA A 110 9.07 -13.24 -8.47
CA ALA A 110 9.61 -14.60 -8.44
C ALA A 110 10.77 -14.75 -7.46
N ARG A 111 11.49 -13.66 -7.17
CA ARG A 111 12.71 -13.66 -6.34
C ARG A 111 12.48 -13.16 -4.92
N ILE A 112 11.48 -12.31 -4.67
CA ILE A 112 11.23 -11.79 -3.31
C ILE A 112 10.88 -12.90 -2.29
N ASN A 113 10.27 -14.00 -2.76
CA ASN A 113 9.97 -15.17 -1.92
C ASN A 113 11.14 -16.14 -1.81
N ASP A 114 12.20 -15.93 -2.58
CA ASP A 114 13.40 -16.74 -2.56
C ASP A 114 14.38 -16.18 -1.51
N GLU A 115 14.25 -16.65 -0.28
CA GLU A 115 15.16 -16.29 0.82
C GLU A 115 16.64 -16.54 0.47
N GLU A 116 16.91 -17.47 -0.44
CA GLU A 116 18.27 -17.82 -0.85
C GLU A 116 18.91 -16.67 -1.65
N SER A 117 18.13 -15.96 -2.47
CA SER A 117 18.60 -14.79 -3.23
C SER A 117 19.08 -13.65 -2.34
N LEU A 118 18.35 -13.32 -1.26
CA LEU A 118 18.78 -12.27 -0.31
C LEU A 118 19.93 -12.74 0.60
N LYS A 119 19.96 -14.02 0.97
CA LYS A 119 21.04 -14.62 1.79
C LYS A 119 22.36 -14.76 1.03
N GLN A 120 22.33 -14.79 -0.30
CA GLN A 120 23.55 -14.77 -1.12
C GLN A 120 24.23 -13.40 -1.08
N LEU A 121 23.46 -12.32 -0.95
CA LEU A 121 23.98 -10.96 -0.92
C LEU A 121 24.32 -10.47 0.49
N GLY A 122 23.57 -10.91 1.51
CA GLY A 122 23.70 -10.40 2.87
C GLY A 122 23.44 -11.43 3.96
N GLU A 123 23.70 -11.03 5.20
CA GLU A 123 23.46 -11.84 6.39
C GLU A 123 22.03 -11.58 6.90
N ASP A 124 21.21 -12.64 6.96
CA ASP A 124 19.91 -12.63 7.64
C ASP A 124 20.13 -12.52 9.15
N VAL A 125 19.55 -11.49 9.74
CA VAL A 125 19.70 -11.18 11.15
C VAL A 125 18.34 -11.14 11.86
N THR A 126 17.29 -11.70 11.27
CA THR A 126 15.94 -11.69 11.83
C THR A 126 15.87 -12.31 13.23
N GLN A 127 15.38 -11.57 14.24
CA GLN A 127 15.22 -12.09 15.61
C GLN A 127 13.84 -12.72 15.81
N ASN A 128 13.80 -14.04 15.98
CA ASN A 128 12.58 -14.78 16.32
C ASN A 128 12.25 -14.64 17.81
N TYR A 129 11.48 -13.62 18.19
CA TYR A 129 10.95 -13.50 19.55
C TYR A 129 9.74 -14.44 19.74
N SER A 130 10.00 -15.64 20.26
CA SER A 130 8.93 -16.54 20.72
C SER A 130 8.31 -16.00 22.02
N SER A 131 7.27 -15.15 21.94
CA SER A 131 6.43 -14.87 23.11
C SER A 131 5.45 -16.04 23.29
N ASN A 132 5.71 -16.90 24.29
CA ASN A 132 4.77 -17.88 24.84
C ASN A 132 3.85 -18.61 23.83
N GLY A 133 4.37 -19.64 23.17
CA GLY A 133 3.59 -20.84 22.83
C GLY A 133 2.53 -20.77 21.73
N SER A 134 2.24 -19.62 21.13
CA SER A 134 1.52 -19.52 19.86
C SER A 134 2.41 -18.84 18.83
N ILE A 135 2.85 -19.61 17.83
CA ILE A 135 3.40 -19.06 16.59
C ILE A 135 2.20 -18.48 15.84
N ASP A 136 1.76 -17.28 16.23
CA ASP A 136 0.92 -16.47 15.35
C ASP A 136 1.86 -15.96 14.26
N SER A 137 1.77 -16.56 13.08
CA SER A 137 2.52 -16.20 11.87
C SER A 137 2.05 -14.88 11.26
N ARG A 138 1.59 -13.92 12.08
CA ARG A 138 1.08 -12.61 11.67
C ARG A 138 2.15 -11.56 12.00
N GLY A 139 2.67 -10.89 10.97
CA GLY A 139 3.67 -9.83 11.09
C GLY A 139 5.10 -10.35 11.24
N GLN A 140 5.69 -10.93 10.18
CA GLN A 140 7.12 -11.27 10.17
C GLN A 140 7.92 -10.10 9.57
N SER A 141 8.56 -9.33 10.45
CA SER A 141 9.64 -8.41 10.07
C SER A 141 10.93 -9.19 9.86
N ARG A 142 11.48 -9.16 8.65
CA ARG A 142 12.78 -9.75 8.31
C ARG A 142 13.81 -8.65 8.17
N LYS A 143 15.02 -8.89 8.69
CA LYS A 143 16.10 -7.90 8.71
C LYS A 143 17.36 -8.53 8.10
N TYR A 144 18.01 -7.81 7.19
CA TYR A 144 19.25 -8.23 6.54
C TYR A 144 20.31 -7.12 6.64
N ILE A 145 21.58 -7.52 6.72
CA ILE A 145 22.72 -6.61 6.66
C ILE A 145 23.64 -7.00 5.51
N PHE A 146 24.18 -6.01 4.82
CA PHE A 146 25.09 -6.18 3.69
C PHE A 146 26.33 -5.31 3.92
N LEU A 147 27.46 -5.72 3.34
CA LEU A 147 28.76 -5.04 3.50
C LEU A 147 29.12 -4.84 4.99
N LYS A 148 29.07 -5.94 5.75
CA LYS A 148 29.34 -5.95 7.19
C LYS A 148 30.85 -5.87 7.45
N GLY A 149 31.27 -4.90 8.25
CA GLY A 149 32.62 -4.82 8.77
C GLY A 149 32.86 -5.81 9.91
N ASP A 150 34.12 -6.24 10.09
CA ASP A 150 34.52 -7.27 11.07
C ASP A 150 34.09 -7.00 12.52
N ASN A 151 33.89 -5.72 12.87
CA ASN A 151 33.56 -5.28 14.22
C ASN A 151 32.05 -5.15 14.51
N PHE A 152 31.19 -5.37 13.51
CA PHE A 152 29.75 -5.18 13.69
C PHE A 152 29.10 -6.38 14.37
N ASN A 153 28.66 -6.21 15.62
CA ASN A 153 27.93 -7.24 16.37
C ASN A 153 26.45 -6.91 16.47
N TYR A 154 25.67 -7.55 15.59
CA TYR A 154 24.21 -7.44 15.50
C TYR A 154 23.45 -7.60 16.82
N SER A 155 23.87 -8.56 17.67
CA SER A 155 23.13 -8.93 18.89
C SER A 155 23.07 -7.82 19.94
N SER A 156 23.93 -6.82 19.83
CA SER A 156 24.02 -5.67 20.76
C SER A 156 23.71 -4.31 20.11
N THR A 157 23.65 -4.23 18.79
CA THR A 157 23.63 -2.93 18.06
C THR A 157 22.29 -2.58 17.43
N LEU A 158 21.42 -3.55 17.16
CA LEU A 158 20.11 -3.22 16.60
C LEU A 158 19.10 -2.82 17.68
N PRO A 159 18.47 -1.65 17.55
CA PRO A 159 17.27 -1.35 18.30
C PRO A 159 16.17 -2.34 17.92
N ARG A 160 15.26 -2.58 18.87
CA ARG A 160 14.11 -3.48 18.69
C ARG A 160 13.28 -3.05 17.47
N GLU A 161 13.14 -1.74 17.31
CA GLU A 161 12.42 -1.06 16.24
C GLU A 161 13.34 -0.03 15.57
N GLY A 162 13.35 0.01 14.24
CA GLY A 162 14.12 0.96 13.44
C GLY A 162 15.50 0.49 12.96
N PRO A 163 16.15 1.30 12.10
CA PRO A 163 17.48 1.02 11.57
C PRO A 163 18.58 1.24 12.63
N PRO A 164 19.77 0.64 12.44
CA PRO A 164 20.94 0.95 13.26
C PRO A 164 21.32 2.44 13.19
N SER A 165 22.03 2.93 14.21
CA SER A 165 22.43 4.33 14.28
C SER A 165 23.45 4.71 13.20
N ILE A 166 23.45 5.99 12.80
CA ILE A 166 24.32 6.52 11.73
C ILE A 166 25.81 6.25 11.98
N GLU A 167 26.25 6.19 13.24
CA GLU A 167 27.65 5.97 13.59
C GLU A 167 28.16 4.60 13.13
N HIS A 168 27.29 3.59 13.01
CA HIS A 168 27.67 2.28 12.48
C HIS A 168 27.95 2.34 10.98
N PHE A 169 27.19 3.16 10.25
CA PHE A 169 27.42 3.40 8.83
C PHE A 169 28.68 4.26 8.59
N GLN A 170 28.85 5.34 9.37
CA GLN A 170 30.00 6.24 9.25
C GLN A 170 31.35 5.58 9.61
N ARG A 171 31.33 4.58 10.51
CA ARG A 171 32.52 3.80 10.87
C ARG A 171 32.81 2.64 9.91
N GLU A 172 32.03 2.51 8.83
CA GLU A 172 32.15 1.41 7.87
C GLU A 172 31.96 0.03 8.53
N GLU A 173 31.25 -0.01 9.65
CA GLU A 173 30.86 -1.26 10.32
C GLU A 173 29.66 -1.91 9.60
N LEU A 174 28.83 -1.10 8.93
CA LEU A 174 27.67 -1.53 8.18
C LEU A 174 27.50 -0.67 6.92
N GLY A 175 27.39 -1.29 5.74
CA GLY A 175 27.14 -0.55 4.50
C GLY A 175 25.66 -0.37 4.19
N VAL A 176 24.88 -1.46 4.21
CA VAL A 176 23.44 -1.43 3.87
C VAL A 176 22.65 -2.25 4.88
N PHE A 177 21.52 -1.69 5.30
CA PHE A 177 20.53 -2.36 6.12
C PHE A 177 19.22 -2.50 5.34
N LEU A 178 18.61 -3.68 5.38
CA LEU A 178 17.33 -3.96 4.74
C LEU A 178 16.34 -4.47 5.79
N LYS A 179 15.14 -3.90 5.80
CA LYS A 179 14.02 -4.37 6.60
C LYS A 179 12.83 -4.64 5.67
N ILE A 180 12.25 -5.82 5.82
CA ILE A 180 11.07 -6.27 5.07
C ILE A 180 10.00 -6.60 6.09
N ASP A 181 8.94 -5.81 6.17
CA ASP A 181 7.80 -6.10 7.03
C ASP A 181 6.68 -6.70 6.18
N ASN A 182 6.34 -7.95 6.48
CA ASN A 182 5.20 -8.63 5.88
C ASN A 182 4.01 -8.57 6.82
N GLU A 183 3.07 -7.69 6.51
CA GLU A 183 1.73 -7.69 7.09
C GLU A 183 0.77 -8.51 6.23
N ASP A 184 -0.39 -8.90 6.79
CA ASP A 184 -1.32 -9.90 6.22
C ASP A 184 -1.66 -9.72 4.73
N THR A 185 -1.58 -8.49 4.20
CA THR A 185 -1.83 -8.18 2.78
C THR A 185 -0.79 -7.29 2.12
N ASN A 186 0.16 -6.73 2.88
CA ASN A 186 1.10 -5.73 2.41
C ASN A 186 2.53 -6.10 2.81
N THR A 187 3.45 -5.96 1.86
CA THR A 187 4.88 -6.08 2.12
C THR A 187 5.48 -4.69 2.00
N THR A 188 5.99 -4.16 3.10
CA THR A 188 6.78 -2.93 3.09
C THR A 188 8.25 -3.29 3.13
N VAL A 189 9.05 -2.59 2.35
CA VAL A 189 10.50 -2.79 2.30
C VAL A 189 11.19 -1.45 2.51
N SER A 190 12.21 -1.42 3.36
CA SER A 190 13.06 -0.25 3.61
C SER A 190 14.53 -0.64 3.49
N ILE A 191 15.28 0.18 2.75
CA ILE A 191 16.72 0.05 2.53
C ILE A 191 17.37 1.30 3.11
N THR A 192 18.27 1.12 4.07
CA THR A 192 18.97 2.20 4.75
C THR A 192 20.47 2.13 4.45
N TYR A 193 21.05 3.24 4.02
CA TYR A 193 22.48 3.33 3.67
C TYR A 193 23.02 4.76 3.84
N LEU A 194 24.34 4.91 3.82
CA LEU A 194 24.99 6.22 3.93
C LEU A 194 25.14 6.89 2.55
N SER A 195 24.90 8.19 2.47
CA SER A 195 25.13 9.00 1.28
C SER A 195 26.59 8.98 0.82
N LYS A 196 26.83 9.31 -0.45
CA LYS A 196 28.20 9.36 -1.03
C LYS A 196 29.15 10.32 -0.31
N ASP A 197 28.61 11.42 0.21
CA ASP A 197 29.37 12.40 0.99
C ASP A 197 29.65 11.93 2.44
N LYS A 198 29.10 10.78 2.84
CA LYS A 198 29.20 10.16 4.17
C LYS A 198 28.57 10.97 5.30
N GLU A 199 27.75 11.98 5.00
CA GLU A 199 27.17 12.87 6.00
C GLU A 199 25.72 12.51 6.36
N HIS A 200 24.98 11.92 5.42
CA HIS A 200 23.53 11.75 5.52
C HIS A 200 23.14 10.29 5.45
N LEU A 201 22.22 9.87 6.33
CA LEU A 201 21.60 8.56 6.22
C LEU A 201 20.42 8.67 5.25
N ILE A 202 20.43 7.82 4.25
CA ILE A 202 19.39 7.71 3.24
C ILE A 202 18.54 6.49 3.57
N GLU A 203 17.23 6.68 3.55
CA GLU A 203 16.27 5.58 3.62
C GLU A 203 15.44 5.57 2.34
N GLU A 204 15.38 4.41 1.70
CA GLU A 204 14.54 4.16 0.55
C GLU A 204 13.48 3.13 0.89
N SER A 205 12.20 3.45 0.73
CA SER A 205 11.12 2.53 1.07
C SER A 205 10.16 2.28 -0.08
N SER A 206 9.49 1.13 -0.04
CA SER A 206 8.41 0.76 -0.95
C SER A 206 7.34 -0.02 -0.18
N GLY A 207 6.13 0.53 -0.07
CA GLY A 207 4.97 -0.16 0.52
C GLY A 207 4.17 -1.00 -0.48
N ASN A 208 4.44 -0.81 -1.77
CA ASN A 208 3.91 -1.61 -2.85
C ASN A 208 5.02 -1.73 -3.89
N ILE A 209 5.59 -2.92 -4.02
CA ILE A 209 6.75 -3.24 -4.87
C ILE A 209 6.58 -2.75 -6.32
N SER A 210 5.33 -2.59 -6.79
CA SER A 210 5.02 -2.06 -8.13
C SER A 210 5.09 -0.53 -8.28
N GLU A 211 5.16 0.23 -7.18
CA GLU A 211 5.17 1.70 -7.15
C GLU A 211 6.60 2.29 -7.11
N GLY A 212 7.63 1.44 -7.01
CA GLY A 212 9.05 1.83 -6.95
C GLY A 212 9.54 2.16 -5.54
N PHE A 213 10.82 2.52 -5.42
CA PHE A 213 11.44 2.94 -4.16
C PHE A 213 11.47 4.46 -4.07
N GLU A 214 11.10 4.99 -2.91
CA GLU A 214 11.11 6.41 -2.64
C GLU A 214 12.08 6.77 -1.52
N LYS A 215 12.80 7.88 -1.72
CA LYS A 215 14.02 8.22 -0.98
C LYS A 215 13.80 9.39 -0.03
N VAL A 216 14.17 9.18 1.23
CA VAL A 216 14.28 10.22 2.27
C VAL A 216 15.75 10.42 2.61
N VAL A 217 16.18 11.68 2.55
CA VAL A 217 17.52 12.10 3.00
C VAL A 217 17.41 12.55 4.45
N ASP A 218 18.46 12.29 5.24
CA ASP A 218 18.49 12.58 6.67
C ASP A 218 17.44 11.79 7.46
N ALA A 219 17.22 10.53 7.10
CA ALA A 219 16.16 9.72 7.70
C ALA A 219 16.31 9.55 9.22
N ASN A 220 17.51 9.71 9.77
CA ASN A 220 17.78 9.65 11.20
C ASN A 220 17.63 11.00 11.94
N LYS A 221 17.41 12.12 11.23
CA LYS A 221 17.27 13.43 11.88
C LYS A 221 15.92 13.51 12.63
N PRO A 222 15.90 14.14 13.81
CA PRO A 222 14.66 14.40 14.54
C PRO A 222 13.65 15.15 13.68
N LEU A 223 12.39 14.80 13.84
CA LEU A 223 11.29 15.41 13.11
C LEU A 223 10.88 16.74 13.75
N GLU A 224 11.26 17.85 13.10
CA GLU A 224 10.84 19.20 13.50
C GLU A 224 9.50 19.56 12.85
N MET A 225 8.43 19.62 13.66
CA MET A 225 7.11 20.09 13.23
C MET A 225 6.26 20.56 14.42
N GLN A 226 5.05 21.02 14.13
CA GLN A 226 4.11 21.44 15.17
C GLN A 226 3.74 20.27 16.11
N GLU A 227 3.64 20.56 17.41
CA GLU A 227 3.50 19.57 18.49
C GLU A 227 2.35 18.59 18.29
N LEU A 228 1.13 19.08 18.01
CA LEU A 228 -0.05 18.23 17.83
C LEU A 228 0.11 17.23 16.67
N VAL A 229 0.73 17.67 15.57
CA VAL A 229 0.97 16.82 14.39
C VAL A 229 1.98 15.74 14.74
N ARG A 230 3.07 16.12 15.41
CA ARG A 230 4.11 15.21 15.87
C ARG A 230 3.55 14.14 16.82
N GLU A 231 2.73 14.56 17.79
CA GLU A 231 2.05 13.64 18.72
C GLU A 231 1.11 12.68 18.00
N SER A 232 0.37 13.17 17.01
CA SER A 232 -0.55 12.35 16.21
C SER A 232 0.19 11.31 15.38
N ILE A 233 1.33 11.67 14.79
CA ILE A 233 2.21 10.73 14.06
C ILE A 233 2.81 9.71 15.03
N ALA A 234 3.32 10.17 16.17
CA ALA A 234 3.91 9.30 17.19
C ALA A 234 2.89 8.25 17.66
N GLN A 235 1.66 8.69 17.92
CA GLN A 235 0.55 7.81 18.27
C GLN A 235 0.21 6.81 17.15
N SER A 236 0.24 7.23 15.88
CA SER A 236 -0.02 6.32 14.75
C SER A 236 1.03 5.22 14.60
N LEU A 237 2.27 5.49 15.05
CA LEU A 237 3.40 4.57 14.97
C LEU A 237 3.72 3.87 16.30
N ASP A 238 2.92 4.10 17.36
CA ASP A 238 3.19 3.63 18.73
C ASP A 238 4.59 4.03 19.26
N LYS A 239 5.05 5.24 18.91
CA LYS A 239 6.36 5.81 19.29
C LYS A 239 6.21 7.00 20.24
N GLU A 240 7.30 7.37 20.91
CA GLU A 240 7.35 8.62 21.68
C GLU A 240 7.54 9.82 20.74
N PRO A 241 6.85 10.97 20.94
CA PRO A 241 6.93 12.12 20.03
C PRO A 241 8.34 12.67 19.80
N ASP A 242 9.19 12.65 20.83
CA ASP A 242 10.57 13.15 20.74
C ASP A 242 11.55 12.12 20.13
N SER A 243 11.10 10.87 19.94
CA SER A 243 11.88 9.83 19.26
C SER A 243 11.67 9.80 17.74
N LEU A 244 10.71 10.57 17.23
CA LEU A 244 10.37 10.58 15.81
C LEU A 244 11.49 11.16 14.95
N THR A 245 11.77 10.46 13.85
CA THR A 245 12.72 10.86 12.82
C THR A 245 12.00 11.16 11.49
N LYS A 246 12.73 11.70 10.52
CA LYS A 246 12.20 11.88 9.16
C LYS A 246 11.87 10.54 8.48
N GLY A 247 12.65 9.49 8.74
CA GLY A 247 12.41 8.15 8.18
C GLY A 247 11.09 7.57 8.62
N ASP A 248 10.66 7.82 9.86
CA ASP A 248 9.39 7.34 10.41
C ASP A 248 8.16 7.79 9.60
N LEU A 249 8.24 8.92 8.89
CA LEU A 249 7.14 9.40 8.03
C LEU A 249 6.78 8.42 6.90
N LEU A 250 7.75 7.60 6.47
CA LEU A 250 7.55 6.56 5.45
C LEU A 250 6.66 5.42 5.95
N GLU A 251 6.56 5.21 7.26
CA GLU A 251 5.78 4.11 7.85
C GLU A 251 4.32 4.52 8.13
N VAL A 252 3.97 5.82 8.03
CA VAL A 252 2.63 6.31 8.40
C VAL A 252 1.59 5.96 7.32
N GLU A 253 0.77 4.94 7.58
CA GLU A 253 -0.33 4.54 6.67
C GLU A 253 -1.66 5.24 6.94
N GLU A 254 -1.96 5.45 8.22
CA GLU A 254 -3.18 6.09 8.70
C GLU A 254 -2.85 7.17 9.72
N LEU A 255 -3.29 8.41 9.46
CA LEU A 255 -3.06 9.54 10.34
C LEU A 255 -4.37 10.18 10.77
N THR A 256 -4.57 10.31 12.07
CA THR A 256 -5.66 11.09 12.66
C THR A 256 -5.08 12.23 13.47
N ILE A 257 -5.41 13.46 13.10
CA ILE A 257 -5.04 14.66 13.87
C ILE A 257 -6.32 15.23 14.50
N ASP A 258 -6.35 15.28 15.83
CA ASP A 258 -7.51 15.70 16.60
C ASP A 258 -7.25 16.93 17.47
N ALA A 259 -7.68 18.09 16.96
CA ALA A 259 -7.61 19.37 17.64
C ALA A 259 -8.89 19.71 18.42
N SER A 260 -9.82 18.78 18.63
CA SER A 260 -11.11 19.08 19.28
C SER A 260 -11.00 19.49 20.75
N HIS A 261 -9.86 19.20 21.39
CA HIS A 261 -9.55 19.65 22.74
C HIS A 261 -8.98 21.08 22.78
N LEU A 262 -8.61 21.65 21.63
CA LEU A 262 -8.09 23.00 21.52
C LEU A 262 -9.23 24.02 21.37
N ASN A 263 -9.01 25.23 21.89
CA ASN A 263 -9.95 26.33 21.71
C ASN A 263 -9.76 26.95 20.32
N GLY A 264 -10.43 26.40 19.30
CA GLY A 264 -10.46 26.95 17.95
C GLY A 264 -10.09 25.96 16.86
N ILE A 265 -9.86 26.47 15.65
CA ILE A 265 -9.41 25.69 14.51
C ILE A 265 -7.88 25.66 14.52
N TYR A 266 -7.32 24.46 14.52
CA TYR A 266 -5.87 24.26 14.41
C TYR A 266 -5.43 24.39 12.95
N ASP A 267 -4.43 25.21 12.67
CA ASP A 267 -3.89 25.40 11.32
C ASP A 267 -2.62 24.58 11.15
N TRP A 268 -2.72 23.49 10.39
CA TRP A 268 -1.57 22.63 10.10
C TRP A 268 -0.73 23.28 8.99
N GLN A 269 0.30 23.98 9.44
CA GLN A 269 1.33 24.57 8.58
C GLN A 269 2.62 23.76 8.79
N SER A 270 3.07 23.10 7.73
CA SER A 270 4.33 22.35 7.73
C SER A 270 5.02 22.55 6.39
N ASP A 271 6.30 22.22 6.36
CA ASP A 271 7.08 22.16 5.12
C ASP A 271 6.43 21.16 4.14
N PRO A 272 6.25 21.52 2.85
CA PRO A 272 5.86 20.57 1.80
C PRO A 272 6.68 19.27 1.80
N GLU A 273 7.96 19.30 2.18
CA GLU A 273 8.81 18.11 2.30
C GLU A 273 8.28 17.08 3.30
N VAL A 274 7.59 17.52 4.36
CA VAL A 274 6.96 16.61 5.32
C VAL A 274 5.78 15.88 4.67
N PHE A 275 4.94 16.61 3.95
CA PHE A 275 3.79 16.03 3.24
C PHE A 275 4.24 15.08 2.14
N SER A 276 5.33 15.42 1.44
CA SER A 276 5.93 14.53 0.46
C SER A 276 6.56 13.29 1.12
N SER A 277 7.04 13.37 2.36
CA SER A 277 7.57 12.21 3.08
C SER A 277 6.49 11.26 3.63
N LEU A 278 5.22 11.68 3.72
CA LEU A 278 4.07 10.85 4.13
C LEU A 278 3.61 9.93 2.97
N ARG A 279 4.55 9.14 2.43
CA ARG A 279 4.37 8.37 1.19
C ARG A 279 3.40 7.21 1.36
N SER A 280 3.47 6.50 2.47
CA SER A 280 2.57 5.38 2.75
C SER A 280 1.18 5.81 3.18
N LEU A 281 0.94 7.11 3.40
CA LEU A 281 -0.31 7.62 3.95
C LEU A 281 -1.47 7.43 2.97
N ARG A 282 -2.34 6.47 3.29
CA ARG A 282 -3.56 6.18 2.52
C ARG A 282 -4.80 6.83 3.12
N LYS A 283 -4.83 7.01 4.44
CA LYS A 283 -6.00 7.54 5.16
C LYS A 283 -5.63 8.71 6.06
N LEU A 284 -6.25 9.87 5.79
CA LEU A 284 -6.08 11.07 6.60
C LEU A 284 -7.42 11.51 7.21
N LYS A 285 -7.42 11.70 8.52
CA LYS A 285 -8.57 12.19 9.28
C LYS A 285 -8.20 13.44 10.06
N LEU A 286 -8.91 14.52 9.79
CA LEU A 286 -8.68 15.83 10.39
C LEU A 286 -9.90 16.25 11.20
N ASN A 287 -9.75 16.39 12.51
CA ASN A 287 -10.79 16.87 13.43
C ASN A 287 -10.42 18.24 13.99
N GLN A 288 -11.19 19.27 13.62
CA GLN A 288 -10.88 20.68 13.91
C GLN A 288 -9.51 21.17 13.41
N VAL A 289 -8.96 20.50 12.40
CA VAL A 289 -7.72 20.88 11.71
C VAL A 289 -8.02 21.42 10.31
N LYS A 290 -7.37 22.54 9.98
CA LYS A 290 -7.31 23.13 8.64
C LYS A 290 -5.96 22.81 8.00
N VAL A 291 -5.98 22.49 6.71
CA VAL A 291 -4.81 22.25 5.88
C VAL A 291 -5.09 22.78 4.47
N SER A 292 -4.08 23.27 3.76
CA SER A 292 -4.25 23.74 2.39
C SER A 292 -4.26 22.59 1.38
N GLY A 293 -4.96 22.77 0.26
CA GLY A 293 -4.94 21.84 -0.87
C GLY A 293 -3.56 21.71 -1.51
N GLU A 294 -2.74 22.77 -1.46
CA GLU A 294 -1.35 22.75 -1.95
C GLU A 294 -0.51 21.75 -1.16
N LEU A 295 -0.64 21.71 0.17
CA LEU A 295 0.08 20.73 1.00
C LEU A 295 -0.48 19.32 0.83
N LEU A 296 -1.81 19.17 0.77
CA LEU A 296 -2.45 17.87 0.57
C LEU A 296 -2.07 17.21 -0.77
N LYS A 297 -1.77 18.00 -1.80
CA LYS A 297 -1.35 17.52 -3.11
C LYS A 297 0.01 16.81 -3.06
N GLU A 298 0.87 17.17 -2.11
CA GLU A 298 2.20 16.58 -1.98
C GLU A 298 2.17 15.17 -1.38
N ILE A 299 1.05 14.74 -0.80
CA ILE A 299 0.84 13.35 -0.36
C ILE A 299 0.47 12.51 -1.60
N PRO A 300 1.32 11.62 -2.11
CA PRO A 300 1.12 11.02 -3.44
C PRO A 300 0.06 9.91 -3.48
N HIS A 301 -0.27 9.33 -2.33
CA HIS A 301 -1.07 8.10 -2.27
C HIS A 301 -2.32 8.22 -1.39
N LEU A 302 -2.77 9.44 -1.14
CA LEU A 302 -3.93 9.68 -0.28
C LEU A 302 -5.24 9.18 -0.93
N GLU A 303 -5.80 8.10 -0.40
CA GLU A 303 -7.02 7.47 -0.92
C GLU A 303 -8.28 7.88 -0.17
N GLN A 304 -8.16 8.13 1.13
CA GLN A 304 -9.28 8.42 2.02
C GLN A 304 -9.04 9.71 2.79
N MET A 305 -10.02 10.61 2.72
CA MET A 305 -9.98 11.88 3.45
C MET A 305 -11.23 12.04 4.31
N THR A 306 -11.04 12.40 5.57
CA THR A 306 -12.14 12.70 6.51
C THR A 306 -11.93 14.07 7.14
N PHE A 307 -12.93 14.95 7.01
CA PHE A 307 -12.98 16.23 7.70
C PHE A 307 -14.08 16.21 8.78
N ILE A 308 -13.73 16.68 9.97
CA ILE A 308 -14.65 16.80 11.12
C ILE A 308 -14.50 18.18 11.74
N GLY A 309 -15.62 18.79 12.12
CA GLY A 309 -15.67 20.09 12.75
C GLY A 309 -15.72 21.26 11.76
N PRO A 310 -15.55 22.49 12.24
CA PRO A 310 -15.82 23.71 11.47
C PRO A 310 -14.65 24.12 10.55
N THR A 311 -14.09 23.19 9.80
CA THR A 311 -12.81 23.37 9.08
C THR A 311 -12.93 23.44 7.57
N LEU A 312 -14.08 23.01 7.03
CA LEU A 312 -14.29 22.84 5.61
C LEU A 312 -15.63 23.49 5.23
N ASP A 313 -15.60 24.76 4.84
CA ASP A 313 -16.81 25.47 4.40
C ASP A 313 -17.19 25.05 2.97
N ASP A 314 -16.22 24.92 2.08
CA ASP A 314 -16.36 24.39 0.74
C ASP A 314 -15.09 23.61 0.35
N LEU A 315 -15.07 23.01 -0.86
CA LEU A 315 -13.89 22.27 -1.33
C LEU A 315 -12.84 23.18 -1.98
N SER A 316 -13.06 24.48 -2.18
CA SER A 316 -12.18 25.34 -2.98
C SER A 316 -10.75 25.38 -2.44
N SER A 317 -10.60 25.37 -1.11
CA SER A 317 -9.31 25.43 -0.43
C SER A 317 -8.52 24.12 -0.44
N VAL A 318 -9.17 22.99 -0.71
CA VAL A 318 -8.57 21.63 -0.61
C VAL A 318 -8.67 20.83 -1.90
N ALA A 319 -9.47 21.25 -2.88
CA ALA A 319 -9.81 20.47 -4.06
C ALA A 319 -8.60 20.01 -4.88
N GLU A 320 -7.52 20.79 -4.92
CA GLU A 320 -6.30 20.42 -5.64
C GLU A 320 -5.64 19.17 -5.04
N GLY A 321 -5.59 19.06 -3.71
CA GLY A 321 -5.01 17.91 -3.01
C GLY A 321 -5.92 16.69 -2.92
N LEU A 322 -7.22 16.83 -3.24
CA LEU A 322 -8.19 15.74 -3.17
C LEU A 322 -8.43 15.05 -4.53
N GLN A 323 -7.65 15.37 -5.57
CA GLN A 323 -7.92 14.88 -6.92
C GLN A 323 -7.80 13.36 -7.08
N GLN A 324 -7.00 12.70 -6.24
CA GLN A 324 -6.79 11.25 -6.23
C GLN A 324 -7.59 10.51 -5.15
N VAL A 325 -8.26 11.25 -4.26
CA VAL A 325 -9.04 10.69 -3.16
C VAL A 325 -10.25 9.94 -3.71
N GLN A 326 -10.41 8.70 -3.28
CA GLN A 326 -11.49 7.80 -3.69
C GLN A 326 -12.66 7.79 -2.69
N TYR A 327 -12.36 8.05 -1.42
CA TYR A 327 -13.33 8.13 -0.34
C TYR A 327 -13.23 9.48 0.39
N LEU A 328 -14.32 10.25 0.37
CA LEU A 328 -14.41 11.52 1.10
C LEU A 328 -15.51 11.44 2.17
N ASN A 329 -15.16 11.75 3.42
CA ASN A 329 -16.13 11.88 4.51
C ASN A 329 -16.18 13.32 5.02
N ILE A 330 -17.34 13.94 4.85
CA ILE A 330 -17.64 15.33 5.24
C ILE A 330 -18.96 15.41 6.03
N LYS A 331 -19.48 14.29 6.53
CA LYS A 331 -20.78 14.25 7.22
C LYS A 331 -20.81 15.11 8.49
N ASN A 332 -19.71 15.15 9.22
CA ASN A 332 -19.60 15.89 10.49
C ASN A 332 -18.73 17.15 10.35
N SER A 333 -18.61 17.70 9.14
CA SER A 333 -17.90 18.96 8.90
C SER A 333 -18.89 20.14 8.78
N SER A 334 -18.35 21.36 8.70
CA SER A 334 -19.13 22.57 8.39
C SER A 334 -19.39 22.79 6.90
N PHE A 335 -19.35 21.74 6.07
CA PHE A 335 -19.49 21.88 4.63
C PHE A 335 -20.80 22.59 4.27
N ARG A 336 -20.74 23.53 3.32
CA ARG A 336 -21.87 24.32 2.80
C ARG A 336 -21.88 24.36 1.27
N GLY A 337 -21.02 23.58 0.62
CA GLY A 337 -21.00 23.44 -0.83
C GLY A 337 -22.15 22.57 -1.35
N ASN A 338 -22.13 22.32 -2.66
CA ASN A 338 -23.15 21.52 -3.35
C ASN A 338 -22.54 20.27 -4.02
N ALA A 339 -23.38 19.47 -4.67
CA ALA A 339 -22.90 18.30 -5.40
C ALA A 339 -21.92 18.65 -6.53
N ASP A 340 -22.09 19.79 -7.22
CA ASP A 340 -21.19 20.20 -8.30
C ASP A 340 -19.77 20.49 -7.80
N ASP A 341 -19.60 20.93 -6.54
CA ASP A 341 -18.30 21.07 -5.91
C ASP A 341 -17.61 19.72 -5.70
N ILE A 342 -18.36 18.72 -5.26
CA ILE A 342 -17.87 17.36 -5.03
C ILE A 342 -17.51 16.67 -6.36
N LEU A 343 -18.30 16.89 -7.42
CA LEU A 343 -18.05 16.35 -8.76
C LEU A 343 -16.75 16.85 -9.40
N LYS A 344 -16.12 17.91 -8.88
CA LYS A 344 -14.79 18.36 -9.32
C LYS A 344 -13.68 17.38 -8.93
N LEU A 345 -13.93 16.47 -7.99
CA LEU A 345 -12.97 15.46 -7.56
C LEU A 345 -13.00 14.26 -8.52
N LYS A 346 -11.99 14.16 -9.38
CA LYS A 346 -11.99 13.24 -10.53
C LYS A 346 -11.99 11.75 -10.17
N SER A 347 -11.37 11.40 -9.04
CA SER A 347 -11.15 10.00 -8.63
C SER A 347 -12.14 9.54 -7.56
N LEU A 348 -13.07 10.40 -7.16
CA LEU A 348 -13.99 10.13 -6.06
C LEU A 348 -15.03 9.07 -6.45
N ASN A 349 -15.09 8.00 -5.66
CA ASN A 349 -16.02 6.89 -5.86
C ASN A 349 -17.07 6.81 -4.76
N ILE A 350 -16.72 7.23 -3.54
CA ILE A 350 -17.58 7.15 -2.37
C ILE A 350 -17.54 8.49 -1.64
N VAL A 351 -18.70 9.00 -1.25
CA VAL A 351 -18.82 10.17 -0.39
C VAL A 351 -19.75 9.89 0.77
N THR A 352 -19.33 10.28 1.97
CA THR A 352 -20.19 10.28 3.17
C THR A 352 -20.52 11.71 3.53
N LEU A 353 -21.80 12.09 3.48
CA LEU A 353 -22.27 13.47 3.65
C LEU A 353 -23.61 13.54 4.39
N ASP A 354 -23.96 14.74 4.86
CA ASP A 354 -25.30 15.03 5.37
C ASP A 354 -26.21 15.54 4.22
N LYS A 355 -27.30 14.82 3.96
CA LYS A 355 -28.27 15.16 2.89
C LYS A 355 -29.08 16.43 3.17
N SER A 356 -29.17 16.85 4.44
CA SER A 356 -29.79 18.12 4.80
C SER A 356 -28.93 19.32 4.41
N VAL A 357 -27.62 19.10 4.26
CA VAL A 357 -26.63 20.10 3.87
C VAL A 357 -26.45 20.10 2.36
N VAL A 358 -26.13 18.95 1.76
CA VAL A 358 -25.97 18.81 0.30
C VAL A 358 -27.29 18.35 -0.30
N THR A 359 -28.19 19.30 -0.54
CA THR A 359 -29.58 18.99 -0.95
C THR A 359 -29.72 18.43 -2.36
N ASP A 360 -28.70 18.57 -3.21
CA ASP A 360 -28.67 18.06 -4.60
C ASP A 360 -27.78 16.82 -4.77
N TYR A 361 -27.60 16.04 -3.69
CA TYR A 361 -26.75 14.84 -3.64
C TYR A 361 -27.12 13.76 -4.67
N GLU A 362 -28.36 13.74 -5.18
CA GLU A 362 -28.78 12.79 -6.23
C GLU A 362 -27.96 12.94 -7.52
N LYS A 363 -27.40 14.13 -7.80
CA LYS A 363 -26.47 14.34 -8.92
C LYS A 363 -25.22 13.47 -8.80
N LEU A 364 -24.71 13.27 -7.58
CA LEU A 364 -23.54 12.42 -7.32
C LEU A 364 -23.85 10.96 -7.67
N GLN A 365 -25.03 10.48 -7.28
CA GLN A 365 -25.47 9.13 -7.60
C GLN A 365 -25.68 8.92 -9.11
N PHE A 366 -26.17 9.94 -9.83
CA PHE A 366 -26.29 9.91 -11.29
C PHE A 366 -24.93 9.73 -11.98
N GLU A 367 -23.89 10.38 -11.45
CA GLU A 367 -22.50 10.24 -11.90
C GLU A 367 -21.80 8.97 -11.34
N SER A 368 -22.56 8.03 -10.78
CA SER A 368 -22.09 6.74 -10.25
C SER A 368 -21.20 6.83 -9.00
N ILE A 369 -21.30 7.92 -8.22
CA ILE A 369 -20.67 8.03 -6.89
C ILE A 369 -21.57 7.39 -5.84
N ASP A 370 -21.01 6.51 -5.00
CA ASP A 370 -21.70 5.91 -3.86
C ASP A 370 -21.87 6.94 -2.73
N VAL A 371 -23.09 7.42 -2.54
CA VAL A 371 -23.42 8.39 -1.49
C VAL A 371 -23.90 7.65 -0.24
N ARG A 372 -23.17 7.83 0.87
CA ARG A 372 -23.46 7.31 2.20
C ARG A 372 -23.87 8.44 3.13
N TRP A 373 -24.70 8.12 4.12
CA TRP A 373 -25.26 9.09 5.05
C TRP A 373 -25.30 8.56 6.47
#